data_AF-A0A238LG06-F1
#
_entry.id   AF-A0A238LG06-F1
#
_cell.length_a   1.000
_cell.length_b   1.000
_cell.length_c   1.000
_cell.angle_alpha   90.00
_cell.angle_beta   90.00
_cell.angle_gamma   90.00
#
_symmetry.space_group_name_H-M   'P 1'
#
loop_
_entity.id
_entity.type
_entity.pdbx_description
1 polymer ?
#
loop_
_entity_poly.entity_id
_entity_poly.type
_entity_poly.pdbx_seq_one_letter_code
_entity_poly.pdbx_strand_id
1 'polypeptide(L)'
;MSHTERNTLVSILTSLLINSYVIIRLINMYGSGALDGPDATQVWARMILWTIAAGIVLTVVLIILANILIAIVERGENTGFIVDERDKVFEIRGNSVTMLFAAIGFVGSIVALAMGFEALTVFVMIYFSFALGSLAGDLVKIASYRAGV
;
A
#
# COMPACT_ATOMS: atom_id res chain seq x y z
N MET A 1 4.80 -2.56 22.33
CA MET A 1 4.15 -2.58 21.00
C MET A 1 3.97 -4.02 20.60
N SER A 2 2.78 -4.41 20.18
CA SER A 2 2.55 -5.79 19.73
C SER A 2 3.33 -6.06 18.43
N HIS A 3 3.59 -7.33 18.14
CA HIS A 3 4.16 -7.74 16.86
C HIS A 3 3.33 -7.22 15.67
N THR A 4 2.00 -7.25 15.80
CA THR A 4 1.05 -6.78 14.78
C THR A 4 1.13 -5.26 14.56
N GLU A 5 1.29 -4.47 15.63
CA GLU A 5 1.48 -3.02 15.55
C GLU A 5 2.79 -2.66 14.82
N ARG A 6 3.87 -3.38 15.11
CA ARG A 6 5.18 -3.20 14.45
C ARG A 6 5.10 -3.50 12.96
N ASN A 7 4.47 -4.61 12.58
CA ASN A 7 4.27 -4.96 11.17
C ASN A 7 3.41 -3.93 10.44
N THR A 8 2.41 -3.36 11.11
CA THR A 8 1.60 -2.27 10.55
C THR A 8 2.46 -1.04 10.23
N LEU A 9 3.41 -0.68 11.10
CA LEU A 9 4.35 0.42 10.82
C LEU A 9 5.27 0.13 9.64
N VAL A 10 5.78 -1.10 9.54
CA VAL A 10 6.59 -1.53 8.39
C VAL A 10 5.77 -1.49 7.10
N SER A 11 4.50 -1.89 7.15
CA SER A 11 3.57 -1.79 6.01
C SER A 11 3.37 -0.35 5.56
N ILE A 12 3.13 0.59 6.49
CA ILE A 12 3.01 2.02 6.18
C ILE A 12 4.27 2.54 5.51
N LEU A 13 5.46 2.24 6.07
CA LEU A 13 6.73 2.67 5.49
C LEU A 13 6.90 2.11 4.07
N THR A 14 6.59 0.83 3.87
CA THR A 14 6.71 0.17 2.58
C THR A 14 5.75 0.77 1.56
N SER A 15 4.49 1.00 1.96
CA SER A 15 3.48 1.66 1.14
C SER A 15 3.94 3.06 0.72
N LEU A 16 4.49 3.86 1.64
CA LEU A 16 5.02 5.18 1.31
C LEU A 16 6.18 5.10 0.30
N LEU A 17 7.14 4.20 0.51
CA LEU A 17 8.29 4.03 -0.40
C LEU A 17 7.85 3.64 -1.81
N ILE A 18 6.97 2.64 -1.93
CA ILE A 18 6.46 2.18 -3.22
C ILE A 18 5.66 3.28 -3.92
N ASN A 19 4.77 3.94 -3.19
CA ASN A 19 3.93 4.99 -3.79
C ASN A 19 4.75 6.23 -4.20
N SER A 20 5.73 6.64 -3.39
CA SER A 20 6.67 7.69 -3.79
C SER A 20 7.45 7.31 -5.04
N TYR A 21 7.93 6.07 -5.14
CA TYR A 21 8.59 5.57 -6.35
C TYR A 21 7.68 5.66 -7.58
N VAL A 22 6.43 5.19 -7.47
CA VAL A 22 5.45 5.26 -8.57
C VAL A 22 5.17 6.68 -8.98
N ILE A 23 4.95 7.60 -8.04
CA ILE A 23 4.70 9.02 -8.33
C ILE A 23 5.89 9.63 -9.08
N ILE A 24 7.11 9.43 -8.59
CA ILE A 24 8.33 9.94 -9.23
C ILE A 24 8.48 9.37 -10.65
N ARG A 25 8.28 8.06 -10.82
CA ARG A 25 8.33 7.41 -12.15
C ARG A 25 7.27 7.94 -13.09
N LEU A 26 6.04 8.12 -12.61
CA LEU A 26 4.94 8.64 -13.40
C LEU A 26 5.23 10.06 -13.89
N ILE A 27 5.69 10.96 -13.00
CA ILE A 27 6.10 12.33 -13.36
C ILE A 27 7.21 12.32 -14.41
N ASN A 28 8.25 11.49 -14.23
CA ASN A 28 9.33 11.37 -15.21
C ASN A 28 8.85 10.84 -16.56
N MET A 29 7.92 9.89 -16.56
CA MET A 29 7.36 9.32 -17.80
C MET A 29 6.51 10.34 -18.55
N TYR A 30 5.69 11.14 -17.88
CA TYR A 30 5.00 12.28 -18.49
C TYR A 30 5.98 13.33 -19.02
N GLY A 31 7.00 13.71 -18.23
CA GLY A 31 7.99 14.71 -18.65
C GLY A 31 8.87 14.29 -19.84
N SER A 32 9.01 12.98 -20.07
CA SER A 32 9.77 12.42 -21.21
C SER A 32 8.92 12.09 -22.44
N GLY A 33 7.59 12.28 -22.37
CA GLY A 33 6.65 11.90 -23.43
C GLY A 33 6.48 10.38 -23.61
N ALA A 34 6.95 9.57 -22.66
CA ALA A 34 6.87 8.11 -22.73
C ALA A 34 5.44 7.55 -22.65
N LEU A 35 4.47 8.41 -22.33
CA LEU A 35 3.04 8.08 -22.21
C LEU A 35 2.19 8.73 -23.31
N ASP A 36 2.81 9.37 -24.32
CA ASP A 36 2.09 10.03 -25.41
C ASP A 36 1.81 9.08 -26.59
N GLY A 37 2.44 7.91 -26.59
CA GLY A 37 2.31 6.89 -27.63
C GLY A 37 1.04 6.03 -27.49
N PRO A 38 0.66 5.31 -28.56
CA PRO A 38 -0.46 4.36 -28.51
C PRO A 38 -0.21 3.19 -27.55
N ASP A 39 1.04 2.98 -27.13
CA ASP A 39 1.47 1.96 -26.20
C ASP A 39 1.54 2.43 -24.73
N ALA A 40 1.10 3.66 -24.43
CA ALA A 40 1.18 4.25 -23.10
C ALA A 40 0.58 3.37 -21.99
N THR A 41 -0.56 2.74 -22.27
CA THR A 41 -1.21 1.82 -21.32
C THR A 41 -0.37 0.58 -21.03
N GLN A 42 0.33 0.03 -22.04
CA GLN A 42 1.22 -1.13 -21.91
C GLN A 42 2.48 -0.75 -21.14
N VAL A 43 3.04 0.44 -21.38
CA VAL A 43 4.21 0.95 -20.63
C VAL A 43 3.86 1.11 -19.16
N TRP A 44 2.71 1.72 -18.85
CA TRP A 44 2.18 1.81 -17.48
C TRP A 44 1.98 0.42 -16.84
N ALA A 45 1.32 -0.50 -17.55
CA ALA A 45 1.05 -1.84 -17.03
C ALA A 45 2.33 -2.62 -16.70
N ARG A 46 3.35 -2.58 -17.58
CA ARG A 46 4.66 -3.21 -17.32
C ARG A 46 5.34 -2.61 -16.08
N MET A 47 5.28 -1.29 -15.93
CA MET A 47 5.86 -0.59 -14.78
C MET A 47 5.16 -1.00 -13.47
N ILE A 48 3.83 -1.06 -13.46
CA ILE A 48 3.06 -1.47 -12.28
C ILE A 48 3.29 -2.94 -11.93
N LEU A 49 3.33 -3.84 -12.92
CA LEU A 49 3.64 -5.26 -12.67
C LEU A 49 5.01 -5.44 -12.00
N TRP A 50 6.03 -4.74 -12.50
CA TRP A 50 7.35 -4.76 -11.87
C TRP A 50 7.32 -4.16 -10.46
N THR A 51 6.58 -3.08 -10.27
CA THR A 51 6.43 -2.42 -8.97
C THR A 51 5.74 -3.31 -7.94
N ILE A 52 4.72 -4.09 -8.33
CA ILE A 52 4.07 -5.06 -7.46
C ILE A 52 5.09 -6.12 -7.01
N ALA A 53 5.85 -6.69 -7.94
CA ALA A 53 6.87 -7.68 -7.62
C ALA A 53 7.96 -7.12 -6.69
N ALA A 54 8.49 -5.93 -7.00
CA ALA A 54 9.46 -5.24 -6.16
C ALA A 54 8.89 -4.90 -4.78
N GLY A 55 7.61 -4.52 -4.71
CA GLY A 55 6.92 -4.20 -3.47
C GLY A 55 6.77 -5.40 -2.54
N ILE A 56 6.41 -6.57 -3.07
CA ILE A 56 6.34 -7.80 -2.29
C ILE A 56 7.72 -8.13 -1.69
N VAL A 57 8.78 -8.08 -2.51
CA VAL A 57 10.16 -8.34 -2.05
C VAL A 57 10.56 -7.33 -0.98
N LEU A 58 10.28 -6.04 -1.19
CA LEU A 58 10.60 -4.98 -0.22
C LEU A 58 9.88 -5.20 1.11
N THR A 59 8.59 -5.53 1.11
CA THR A 59 7.83 -5.81 2.33
C THR A 59 8.45 -6.96 3.12
N VAL A 60 8.76 -8.08 2.44
CA VAL A 60 9.38 -9.25 3.10
C VAL A 60 10.73 -8.89 3.70
N VAL A 61 11.58 -8.20 2.94
CA VAL A 61 12.91 -7.77 3.41
C VAL A 61 12.78 -6.83 4.62
N LEU A 62 11.89 -5.83 4.57
CA LEU A 62 11.73 -4.88 5.67
C LEU A 62 11.17 -5.54 6.93
N ILE A 63 10.24 -6.48 6.82
CA ILE A 63 9.73 -7.25 7.98
C ILE A 63 10.85 -8.08 8.61
N ILE A 64 11.64 -8.79 7.81
CA ILE A 64 12.78 -9.58 8.30
C ILE A 64 13.79 -8.68 9.02
N LEU A 65 14.18 -7.56 8.41
CA LEU A 65 15.12 -6.62 9.00
C LEU A 65 14.59 -6.00 10.30
N ALA A 66 13.31 -5.64 10.34
CA ALA A 66 12.68 -5.11 11.55
C ALA A 66 12.72 -6.13 12.70
N ASN A 67 12.38 -7.39 12.42
CA ASN A 67 12.42 -8.46 13.42
C ASN A 67 13.85 -8.73 13.94
N ILE A 68 14.85 -8.75 13.06
CA ILE A 68 16.26 -8.90 13.46
C ILE A 68 16.70 -7.74 14.36
N LEU A 69 16.40 -6.50 13.97
CA LEU A 69 16.79 -5.31 14.73
C LEU A 69 16.18 -5.33 16.14
N ILE A 70 14.92 -5.71 16.24
CA ILE A 70 14.22 -5.87 17.53
C ILE A 70 14.88 -6.96 18.38
N ALA A 71 15.16 -8.13 17.81
CA ALA A 71 15.77 -9.24 18.55
C ALA A 71 17.14 -8.85 19.15
N ILE A 72 17.90 -8.02 18.42
CA ILE A 72 19.18 -7.46 18.90
C ILE A 72 18.94 -6.47 20.06
N VAL A 73 17.98 -5.55 19.91
CA VAL A 73 17.68 -4.51 20.91
C VAL A 73 17.13 -5.12 22.20
N GLU A 74 16.25 -6.10 22.11
CA GLU A 74 15.57 -6.76 23.24
C GLU A 74 16.37 -7.95 23.80
N ARG A 75 17.60 -8.18 23.33
CA ARG A 75 18.52 -9.23 23.80
C ARG A 75 17.92 -10.64 23.87
N GLY A 76 16.99 -10.96 22.96
CA GLY A 76 16.37 -12.28 22.88
C GLY A 76 15.31 -12.57 23.95
N GLU A 77 14.75 -11.55 24.63
CA GLU A 77 13.47 -11.74 25.31
C GLU A 77 12.42 -12.19 24.28
N ASN A 78 11.68 -13.25 24.61
CA ASN A 78 10.62 -13.79 23.75
C ASN A 78 9.51 -12.75 23.61
N THR A 79 9.61 -11.88 22.61
CA THR A 79 8.46 -11.14 22.10
C THR A 79 7.56 -12.13 21.38
N GLY A 80 6.64 -12.73 22.14
CA GLY A 80 5.73 -13.74 21.63
C GLY A 80 4.97 -13.24 20.41
N PHE A 81 4.89 -14.08 19.37
CA PHE A 81 4.05 -13.89 18.19
C PHE A 81 2.56 -14.16 18.49
N ILE A 82 2.12 -13.83 19.71
CA ILE A 82 0.76 -14.11 20.15
C ILE A 82 -0.15 -13.01 19.59
N VAL A 83 -1.08 -13.43 18.74
CA VAL A 83 -2.11 -12.56 18.17
C VAL A 83 -3.33 -12.59 19.10
N ASP A 84 -3.72 -11.42 19.60
CA ASP A 84 -4.91 -11.25 20.44
C ASP A 84 -6.19 -11.17 19.58
N GLU A 85 -7.36 -11.41 20.16
CA GLU A 85 -8.65 -11.17 19.51
C GLU A 85 -8.80 -9.70 19.09
N ARG A 86 -8.25 -8.78 19.90
CA ARG A 86 -8.22 -7.35 19.59
C ARG A 86 -7.48 -7.03 18.29
N ASP A 87 -6.34 -7.69 18.05
CA ASP A 87 -5.55 -7.51 16.83
C ASP A 87 -6.37 -7.90 15.59
N LYS A 88 -7.17 -8.98 15.67
CA LYS A 88 -8.07 -9.40 14.59
C LYS A 88 -9.15 -8.37 14.29
N VAL A 89 -9.75 -7.77 15.33
CA VAL A 89 -10.76 -6.72 15.17
C VAL A 89 -10.16 -5.49 14.48
N PHE A 90 -8.95 -5.09 14.87
CA PHE A 90 -8.25 -3.96 14.25
C PHE A 90 -7.89 -4.26 12.79
N GLU A 91 -7.46 -5.47 12.48
CA GLU A 91 -7.20 -5.91 11.11
C GLU A 91 -8.46 -5.81 10.24
N ILE A 92 -9.59 -6.34 10.72
CA ILE A 92 -10.88 -6.27 10.01
C ILE A 92 -11.29 -4.81 9.79
N ARG A 93 -11.14 -3.95 10.80
CA ARG A 93 -11.51 -2.53 10.69
C ARG A 93 -10.64 -1.80 9.66
N GLY A 94 -9.32 -2.01 9.69
CA GLY A 94 -8.41 -1.46 8.69
C GLY A 94 -8.73 -1.95 7.28
N ASN A 95 -8.97 -3.26 7.12
CA ASN A 95 -9.31 -3.85 5.82
C ASN A 95 -10.64 -3.32 5.28
N SER A 96 -11.61 -3.05 6.15
CA SER A 96 -12.89 -2.43 5.78
C SER A 96 -12.69 -1.04 5.17
N VAL A 97 -11.78 -0.24 5.75
CA VAL A 97 -11.42 1.08 5.20
C VAL A 97 -10.70 0.94 3.87
N THR A 98 -9.74 0.02 3.75
CA THR A 98 -9.08 -0.26 2.47
C THR A 98 -10.08 -0.65 1.38
N MET A 99 -11.04 -1.51 1.71
CA MET A 99 -12.09 -1.93 0.78
C MET A 99 -13.01 -0.78 0.39
N LEU A 100 -13.35 0.11 1.32
CA LEU A 100 -14.16 1.31 1.03
C LEU A 100 -13.48 2.21 -0.01
N PHE A 101 -12.20 2.52 0.18
CA PHE A 101 -11.43 3.31 -0.78
C PHE A 101 -11.30 2.61 -2.13
N ALA A 102 -11.05 1.30 -2.13
CA ALA A 102 -11.02 0.51 -3.36
C ALA A 102 -12.36 0.53 -4.11
N ALA A 103 -13.47 0.37 -3.39
CA ALA A 103 -14.82 0.41 -3.98
C ALA A 103 -15.15 1.78 -4.57
N ILE A 104 -14.93 2.86 -3.81
CA ILE A 104 -15.15 4.24 -4.27
C ILE A 104 -14.27 4.53 -5.49
N GLY A 105 -12.99 4.16 -5.42
CA GLY A 105 -12.04 4.33 -6.51
C GLY A 105 -12.43 3.58 -7.77
N PHE A 106 -12.85 2.33 -7.63
CA PHE A 106 -13.28 1.49 -8.75
C PHE A 106 -14.54 2.05 -9.41
N VAL A 107 -15.57 2.39 -8.63
CA VAL A 107 -16.80 3.02 -9.15
C VAL A 107 -16.49 4.37 -9.81
N GLY A 108 -15.68 5.21 -9.16
CA GLY A 108 -15.25 6.49 -9.71
C GLY A 108 -14.48 6.33 -11.03
N SER A 109 -13.67 5.28 -11.15
CA SER A 109 -12.91 4.96 -12.36
C SER A 109 -13.83 4.51 -13.51
N ILE A 110 -14.88 3.73 -13.21
CA ILE A 110 -15.92 3.38 -14.21
C ILE A 110 -16.65 4.62 -14.69
N VAL A 111 -17.03 5.52 -13.77
CA VAL A 111 -17.68 6.79 -14.12
C VAL A 111 -16.77 7.64 -14.99
N ALA A 112 -15.49 7.78 -14.64
CA ALA A 112 -14.53 8.52 -15.45
C ALA A 112 -14.40 7.93 -16.86
N LEU A 113 -14.33 6.60 -16.99
CA LEU A 113 -14.29 5.93 -18.29
C LEU A 113 -15.56 6.22 -19.11
N ALA A 114 -16.74 6.19 -18.48
CA ALA A 114 -18.01 6.52 -19.13
C ALA A 114 -18.09 7.99 -19.60
N MET A 115 -17.36 8.89 -18.93
CA MET A 115 -17.22 10.30 -19.30
C MET A 115 -16.18 10.55 -20.41
N GLY A 116 -15.56 9.49 -20.95
CA GLY A 116 -14.61 9.58 -22.06
C GLY A 116 -13.16 9.83 -21.62
N PHE A 117 -12.82 9.61 -20.35
CA PHE A 117 -11.43 9.66 -19.90
C PHE A 117 -10.62 8.53 -20.54
N GLU A 118 -9.35 8.82 -20.83
CA GLU A 118 -8.42 7.84 -21.39
C GLU A 118 -8.20 6.66 -20.43
N ALA A 119 -8.01 5.47 -21.01
CA ALA A 119 -7.81 4.24 -20.24
C ALA A 119 -6.61 4.34 -19.28
N LEU A 120 -5.55 5.04 -19.66
CA LEU A 120 -4.38 5.28 -18.82
C LEU A 120 -4.77 6.01 -17.51
N THR A 121 -5.53 7.10 -17.62
CA THR A 121 -6.01 7.88 -16.48
C THR A 121 -6.85 7.03 -15.54
N VAL A 122 -7.73 6.19 -16.10
CA VAL A 122 -8.57 5.27 -15.34
C VAL A 122 -7.71 4.25 -14.57
N PHE A 123 -6.68 3.67 -15.20
CA PHE A 123 -5.76 2.75 -14.50
C PHE A 123 -4.97 3.44 -13.38
N VAL A 124 -4.54 4.68 -13.61
CA VAL A 124 -3.85 5.49 -12.59
C VAL A 124 -4.78 5.78 -11.40
N MET A 125 -6.04 6.15 -11.66
CA MET A 125 -7.04 6.37 -10.62
C MET A 125 -7.29 5.12 -9.78
N ILE A 126 -7.44 3.95 -10.42
CA ILE A 126 -7.58 2.66 -9.72
C ILE A 126 -6.38 2.42 -8.81
N TYR A 127 -5.16 2.51 -9.36
CA TYR A 127 -3.93 2.30 -8.60
C TYR A 127 -3.89 3.18 -7.34
N PHE A 128 -4.09 4.50 -7.49
CA PHE A 128 -4.02 5.42 -6.36
C PHE A 128 -5.16 5.23 -5.35
N SER A 129 -6.32 4.75 -5.78
CA SER A 129 -7.41 4.40 -4.86
C SER A 129 -7.03 3.22 -3.96
N PHE A 130 -6.41 2.18 -4.52
CA PHE A 130 -5.87 1.07 -3.73
C PHE A 130 -4.72 1.52 -2.82
N ALA A 131 -3.80 2.35 -3.33
CA ALA A 131 -2.68 2.89 -2.56
C ALA A 131 -3.14 3.70 -1.34
N LEU A 132 -4.05 4.66 -1.56
CA LEU A 132 -4.63 5.48 -0.51
C LEU A 132 -5.45 4.64 0.46
N GLY A 133 -6.22 3.66 -0.04
CA GLY A 133 -6.99 2.73 0.77
C GLY A 133 -6.11 1.88 1.68
N SER A 134 -4.99 1.37 1.17
CA SER A 134 -4.01 0.61 1.97
C SER A 134 -3.42 1.49 3.07
N LEU A 135 -2.98 2.70 2.73
CA LEU A 135 -2.40 3.63 3.71
C LEU A 135 -3.42 4.04 4.77
N ALA A 136 -4.64 4.39 4.36
CA ALA A 136 -5.73 4.75 5.27
C ALA A 136 -6.10 3.58 6.19
N GLY A 137 -6.19 2.36 5.66
CA GLY A 137 -6.46 1.15 6.45
C GLY A 137 -5.40 0.90 7.52
N ASP A 138 -4.12 1.04 7.18
CA ASP A 138 -3.03 0.87 8.14
C ASP A 138 -2.97 2.01 9.17
N LEU A 139 -3.28 3.25 8.77
CA LEU A 139 -3.44 4.36 9.71
C LEU A 139 -4.59 4.12 10.70
N VAL A 140 -5.71 3.54 10.24
CA VAL A 140 -6.81 3.16 11.13
C VAL A 140 -6.39 2.07 12.11
N LYS A 141 -5.62 1.07 11.67
CA LYS A 141 -5.06 0.06 12.59
C LYS A 141 -4.21 0.72 13.68
N ILE A 142 -3.27 1.60 13.31
CA ILE A 142 -2.45 2.34 14.28
C ILE A 142 -3.27 3.23 15.21
N ALA A 143 -4.29 3.92 14.69
CA ALA A 143 -5.19 4.73 15.50
C ALA A 143 -5.95 3.87 16.52
N SER A 144 -6.40 2.68 16.13
CA SER A 144 -7.04 1.71 17.02
C SER A 144 -6.11 1.15 18.10
N TYR A 145 -4.84 0.87 17.77
CA TYR A 145 -3.85 0.49 18.79
C TYR A 145 -3.67 1.58 19.86
N ARG A 146 -3.67 2.86 19.44
CA ARG A 146 -3.51 4.00 20.36
C ARG A 146 -4.77 4.30 21.17
N ALA A 147 -5.95 4.18 20.56
CA ALA A 147 -7.23 4.40 21.22
C ALA A 147 -7.62 3.23 22.15
N GLY A 148 -7.05 2.04 21.91
CA GLY A 148 -7.38 0.82 22.63
C GLY A 148 -8.73 0.19 22.24
N VAL A 149 -9.42 0.77 21.23
CA VAL A 149 -10.79 0.44 20.79
C VAL A 149 -10.87 0.27 19.28
#